data_AF-A0A6G4HSQ2-F1
#
_entry.id   AF-A0A6G4HSQ2-F1
#
_cell.length_a   1.000
_cell.length_b   1.000
_cell.length_c   1.000
_cell.angle_alpha   90.00
_cell.angle_beta   90.00
_cell.angle_gamma   90.00
#
_symmetry.space_group_name_H-M   'P 1'
#
loop_
_entity.id
_entity.type
_entity.pdbx_description
1 polymer ?
#
loop_
_entity_poly.entity_id
_entity_poly.type
_entity_poly.pdbx_seq_one_letter_code
_entity_poly.pdbx_strand_id
1 'polypeptide(L)' 'MRGINYRKELKESIINEVNEVGNVSLVARKHIISKSTIATWIKNFKQKDEIEMKPGRKTLVKEKIIILKKK' A
#
# COMPACT_ATOMS: atom_id res chain seq x y z
N MET A 1 20.71 8.38 9.02
CA MET A 1 20.18 7.00 9.12
C MET A 1 19.78 6.52 7.74
N ARG A 2 20.26 5.36 7.27
CA ARG A 2 19.76 4.77 6.02
C ARG A 2 18.39 4.17 6.28
N GLY A 3 17.35 4.73 5.67
CA GLY A 3 16.01 4.18 5.74
C GLY A 3 15.95 2.82 5.06
N ILE A 4 15.25 1.86 5.69
CA ILE A 4 14.99 0.56 5.07
C ILE A 4 14.02 0.79 3.91
N ASN A 5 14.50 0.60 2.69
CA ASN A 5 13.67 0.68 1.49
C ASN A 5 13.09 -0.70 1.17
N TYR A 6 11.82 -0.88 1.50
CA TYR A 6 11.05 -2.07 1.13
C TYR A 6 10.67 -2.01 -0.35
N ARG A 7 10.79 -3.14 -1.05
CA ARG A 7 10.34 -3.31 -2.45
C ARG A 7 8.84 -3.06 -2.58
N LYS A 8 8.40 -2.56 -3.73
CA LYS A 8 6.97 -2.24 -3.98
C LYS A 8 6.09 -3.48 -3.91
N GLU A 9 6.53 -4.57 -4.53
CA GLU A 9 5.84 -5.88 -4.54
C GLU A 9 5.53 -6.38 -3.13
N LEU A 10 6.51 -6.24 -2.21
CA LEU A 10 6.34 -6.63 -0.82
C LEU A 10 5.28 -5.78 -0.10
N LYS A 11 5.27 -4.47 -0.36
CA LYS A 11 4.27 -3.56 0.23
C LYS A 11 2.87 -3.93 -0.24
N GLU A 12 2.69 -4.18 -1.54
CA GLU A 12 1.41 -4.55 -2.14
C GLU A 12 0.90 -5.89 -1.62
N SER A 13 1.77 -6.90 -1.57
CA SER A 13 1.42 -8.22 -1.00
C SER A 13 0.95 -8.11 0.45
N ILE A 14 1.65 -7.33 1.29
CA ILE A 14 1.27 -7.14 2.69
C ILE A 14 -0.04 -6.37 2.83
N ILE A 15 -0.26 -5.34 2.02
CA ILE A 15 -1.52 -4.59 2.05
C ILE A 15 -2.70 -5.50 1.65
N ASN A 16 -2.53 -6.33 0.62
CA ASN A 16 -3.56 -7.28 0.20
C ASN A 16 -3.86 -8.31 1.30
N GLU A 17 -2.83 -8.90 1.90
CA GLU A 17 -3.01 -9.85 3.01
C GLU A 17 -3.69 -9.20 4.22
N VAL A 18 -3.36 -7.94 4.53
CA VAL A 18 -4.06 -7.20 5.60
C VAL A 18 -5.53 -6.98 5.26
N ASN A 19 -5.88 -6.68 4.01
CA ASN A 19 -7.27 -6.51 3.59
C ASN A 19 -8.05 -7.83 3.63
N GLU A 20 -7.41 -8.95 3.28
CA GLU A 20 -8.02 -10.30 3.32
C GLU A 20 -8.21 -10.79 4.76
N VAL A 21 -7.19 -10.65 5.61
CA VAL A 21 -7.20 -11.14 7.00
C VAL A 21 -7.95 -10.19 7.93
N GLY A 22 -7.92 -8.89 7.66
CA GLY A 22 -8.46 -7.84 8.53
C GLY A 22 -7.64 -7.60 9.81
N ASN A 23 -6.48 -8.26 9.98
CA ASN A 23 -5.67 -8.15 11.20
C ASN A 23 -4.21 -7.75 10.92
N VAL A 24 -3.92 -6.47 11.11
CA VAL A 24 -2.57 -5.88 10.95
C VAL A 24 -1.54 -6.52 11.90
N SER A 25 -1.93 -6.88 13.11
CA SER A 25 -0.99 -7.43 14.10
C SER A 25 -0.50 -8.82 13.74
N LEU A 26 -1.35 -9.63 13.09
CA LEU A 26 -0.98 -10.97 12.64
C LEU A 26 0.03 -10.89 11.49
N VAL A 27 -0.28 -10.07 10.48
CA VAL A 27 0.57 -9.87 9.31
C VAL A 27 1.92 -9.24 9.68
N ALA A 28 1.92 -8.27 10.60
CA ALA A 28 3.13 -7.67 11.15
C ALA A 28 4.10 -8.70 11.73
N ARG A 29 3.60 -9.65 12.51
CA ARG A 29 4.42 -10.71 13.11
C ARG A 29 4.96 -11.69 12.07
N LYS A 30 4.12 -12.07 11.10
CA LYS A 30 4.49 -13.01 10.02
C LYS A 30 5.63 -12.47 9.15
N HIS A 31 5.62 -11.17 8.84
CA HIS A 31 6.60 -10.55 7.96
C HIS A 31 7.72 -9.79 8.70
N ILE A 32 7.73 -9.83 10.04
CA ILE A 32 8.71 -9.12 10.89
C ILE A 32 8.74 -7.61 10.55
N ILE A 33 7.57 -7.04 10.30
CA ILE A 33 7.42 -5.61 9.98
C ILE A 33 6.62 -4.97 11.10
N SER A 34 7.05 -3.78 11.51
CA SER A 34 6.36 -3.06 12.57
C SER A 34 4.92 -2.68 12.13
N LYS A 35 3.98 -2.75 13.07
CA LYS A 35 2.57 -2.38 12.82
C LYS A 35 2.45 -0.94 12.32
N SER A 36 3.29 -0.04 12.81
CA SER A 36 3.32 1.38 12.40
C SER A 36 3.77 1.54 10.95
N THR A 37 4.72 0.72 10.49
CA THR A 37 5.12 0.69 9.07
C THR A 37 3.96 0.26 8.17
N ILE A 38 3.26 -0.82 8.54
CA ILE A 38 2.11 -1.31 7.77
C ILE A 38 0.97 -0.28 7.77
N ALA A 39 0.66 0.34 8.92
CA ALA A 39 -0.36 1.39 9.02
C ALA A 39 -0.03 2.58 8.11
N THR A 40 1.24 2.97 8.03
CA THR A 40 1.71 4.02 7.11
C THR A 40 1.51 3.62 5.65
N TRP A 41 1.77 2.37 5.29
CA TRP A 41 1.55 1.88 3.93
C TRP A 41 0.08 1.85 3.56
N ILE A 42 -0.81 1.40 4.45
CA ILE A 42 -2.25 1.45 4.24
C ILE A 42 -2.72 2.89 4.03
N LYS A 43 -2.25 3.83 4.85
CA LYS A 43 -2.58 5.26 4.71
C LYS A 43 -2.08 5.84 3.38
N ASN A 44 -0.89 5.44 2.94
CA ASN A 44 -0.32 5.89 1.67
C ASN A 44 -0.97 5.22 0.46
N PHE A 45 -1.47 4.00 0.61
CA PHE A 45 -2.20 3.27 -0.42
C PHE A 45 -3.59 3.88 -0.65
N LYS A 46 -4.36 4.12 0.43
CA LYS A 46 -5.65 4.83 0.35
C LYS A 46 -5.51 6.22 -0.27
N GLN A 47 -4.46 6.94 0.13
CA GLN A 47 -4.14 8.22 -0.50
C GLN A 47 -3.81 8.02 -1.98
N LYS A 48 -3.07 6.99 -2.39
CA LYS A 48 -2.80 6.74 -3.82
C LYS A 48 -4.08 6.53 -4.64
N ASP A 49 -5.07 5.83 -4.08
CA ASP A 49 -6.39 5.65 -4.69
C ASP A 49 -7.19 6.96 -4.72
N GLU A 50 -6.98 7.85 -3.74
CA GLU A 50 -7.61 9.17 -3.63
C GLU A 50 -6.86 10.26 -4.44
N ILE A 51 -5.57 10.05 -4.77
CA ILE A 51 -4.67 10.99 -5.47
C ILE A 51 -4.77 10.86 -7.01
N GLU A 52 -5.91 10.41 -7.56
CA GLU A 52 -6.35 11.04 -8.82
C GLU A 52 -6.79 12.50 -8.60
N MET A 53 -6.92 12.95 -7.35
CA MET A 53 -7.18 14.34 -7.02
C MET A 53 -6.20 14.86 -5.96
N LYS A 54 -5.04 15.41 -6.39
CA LYS A 54 -4.35 16.45 -5.61
C LYS A 54 -3.94 17.63 -6.50
N PRO A 55 -4.28 18.87 -6.10
CA PRO A 55 -3.74 20.05 -6.75
C PRO A 55 -2.24 20.15 -6.40
N GLY A 56 -1.39 20.27 -7.43
CA GLY A 56 -0.08 20.91 -7.24
C GLY A 56 1.19 20.07 -7.24
N ARG A 57 1.20 18.78 -7.62
CA ARG A 57 2.46 18.14 -8.04
C ARG A 57 2.29 17.29 -9.30
N LYS A 58 3.00 17.70 -10.36
CA LYS A 58 3.06 17.04 -11.66
C LYS A 58 3.60 15.62 -11.48
N THR A 59 2.76 14.60 -11.66
CA THR A 59 3.19 13.22 -11.84
C THR A 59 2.78 12.79 -13.24
N LEU A 60 3.77 12.47 -14.07
CA LEU A 60 3.59 11.80 -15.36
C LEU A 60 2.94 10.45 -15.09
N VAL A 61 1.64 10.37 -15.38
CA VAL A 61 0.86 9.14 -15.30
C VAL A 61 1.33 8.22 -16.42
N LYS A 62 1.85 7.04 -16.07
CA LYS A 62 1.95 5.92 -17.00
C LYS A 62 0.81 4.96 -16.65
N GLU A 63 -0.08 4.82 -17.63
CA GLU A 63 -1.41 4.23 -17.57
C GLU A 63 -1.49 2.74 -17.19
N LYS A 64 -2.73 2.35 -16.85
CA LYS A 64 -3.34 1.01 -16.79
C LYS A 64 -2.88 0.14 -15.60
N ILE A 65 -3.79 -0.49 -14.86
CA ILE A 65 -4.73 -1.51 -15.35
C ILE A 65 -6.07 -1.45 -14.59
N ILE A 66 -7.14 -1.18 -15.35
CA ILE A 66 -8.53 -1.59 -15.12
C ILE A 66 -8.57 -3.12 -14.99
N ILE A 67 -9.49 -3.70 -14.18
CA ILE A 67 -9.88 -5.15 -14.02
C ILE A 67 -9.66 -5.53 -12.53
N LEU A 68 -10.64 -5.66 -11.61
CA LEU A 68 -11.94 -6.31 -11.65
C LEU A 68 -12.92 -5.74 -10.60
N LYS A 69 -14.01 -5.11 -11.05
CA LYS A 69 -15.34 -5.35 -10.46
C LYS A 69 -16.07 -6.27 -11.44
N LYS A 70 -16.11 -7.57 -11.17
CA LYS A 70 -17.11 -8.52 -11.72
C LYS A 70 -17.97 -8.88 -10.51
N LYS A 71 -19.19 -8.31 -10.45
CA LYS A 71 -20.46 -8.84 -10.96
C LYS A 71 -21.06 -9.84 -9.97
#